data_AF-A0A7Y5DF63-F1
#
_entry.id   AF-A0A7Y5DF63-F1
#
_cell.length_a   1.000
_cell.length_b   1.000
_cell.length_c   1.000
_cell.angle_alpha   90.00
_cell.angle_beta   90.00
_cell.angle_gamma   90.00
#
_symmetry.space_group_name_H-M   'P 1'
#
loop_
_entity.id
_entity.type
_entity.pdbx_description
1 polymer ?
#
loop_
_entity_poly.entity_id
_entity_poly.type
_entity_poly.pdbx_seq_one_letter_code
_entity_poly.pdbx_strand_id
1 'polypeptide(L)'
;MTSLEEAKAYLQHPTLGTRLRECTQLVIDLAERSAEQIFSSPDNIKLGSCLTLFMTATTDNKVFKDALLKYFDGKPDEITLDILAQQQS
;
A
#
# COMPACT_ATOMS: atom_id res chain seq x y z
N MET A 1 -6.77 4.89 8.46
CA MET A 1 -7.59 3.68 8.28
C MET A 1 -7.29 2.79 9.45
N THR A 2 -8.30 2.45 10.23
CA THR A 2 -8.14 1.73 11.49
C THR A 2 -8.43 0.23 11.33
N SER A 3 -8.93 -0.23 10.17
CA SER A 3 -9.21 -1.65 9.92
C SER A 3 -9.09 -2.08 8.47
N LEU A 4 -9.00 -3.40 8.26
CA LEU A 4 -9.06 -4.04 6.95
C LEU A 4 -10.36 -3.75 6.18
N GLU A 5 -11.49 -3.70 6.89
CA GLU A 5 -12.81 -3.46 6.27
C GLU A 5 -12.93 -2.03 5.72
N GLU A 6 -12.37 -1.03 6.42
CA GLU A 6 -12.28 0.32 5.89
C GLU A 6 -11.41 0.38 4.62
N ALA A 7 -10.30 -0.35 4.59
CA ALA A 7 -9.44 -0.42 3.41
C ALA A 7 -10.16 -1.06 2.21
N LYS A 8 -10.93 -2.14 2.44
CA LYS A 8 -11.80 -2.75 1.42
C LYS A 8 -12.84 -1.76 0.90
N ALA A 9 -13.55 -1.07 1.80
CA ALA A 9 -14.56 -0.08 1.44
C ALA A 9 -13.96 1.07 0.62
N TYR A 10 -12.76 1.53 0.98
CA TYR A 10 -12.05 2.55 0.23
C TYR A 10 -11.66 2.09 -1.18
N LEU A 11 -11.21 0.85 -1.33
CA LEU A 11 -10.89 0.28 -2.64
C LEU A 11 -12.11 0.05 -3.53
N GLN A 12 -13.26 -0.25 -2.93
CA GLN A 12 -14.53 -0.42 -3.62
C GLN A 12 -15.18 0.91 -4.00
N HIS A 13 -14.83 2.01 -3.34
CA HIS A 13 -15.36 3.31 -3.67
C HIS A 13 -14.92 3.72 -5.10
N PRO A 14 -15.85 4.06 -6.01
CA PRO A 14 -15.57 4.23 -7.45
C PRO A 14 -14.53 5.30 -7.75
N THR A 15 -14.53 6.40 -6.99
CA THR A 15 -13.53 7.47 -7.14
C THR A 15 -12.24 7.19 -6.38
N LEU A 16 -12.31 6.85 -5.08
CA LEU A 16 -11.13 6.72 -4.22
C LEU A 16 -10.27 5.50 -4.58
N GLY A 17 -10.89 4.36 -4.85
CA GLY A 17 -10.18 3.15 -5.26
C GLY A 17 -9.47 3.31 -6.61
N THR A 18 -10.10 4.01 -7.56
CA THR A 18 -9.48 4.31 -8.87
C THR A 18 -8.29 5.25 -8.70
N ARG A 19 -8.49 6.37 -8.00
CA ARG A 19 -7.43 7.35 -7.75
C ARG A 19 -6.24 6.77 -7.00
N LEU A 20 -6.48 5.92 -6.00
CA LEU A 20 -5.39 5.29 -5.25
C LEU A 20 -4.51 4.43 -6.15
N ARG A 21 -5.12 3.62 -7.03
CA ARG A 21 -4.38 2.78 -7.98
C ARG A 21 -3.61 3.64 -8.98
N GLU A 22 -4.26 4.65 -9.55
CA GLU A 22 -3.62 5.59 -10.50
C GLU A 22 -2.43 6.30 -9.86
N CYS A 23 -2.60 6.88 -8.66
CA CYS A 23 -1.53 7.54 -7.95
C CYS A 23 -0.37 6.57 -7.64
N THR A 24 -0.69 5.34 -7.22
CA THR A 24 0.34 4.32 -6.95
C THR A 24 1.11 3.97 -8.22
N GLN A 25 0.41 3.80 -9.35
CA GLN A 25 1.03 3.53 -10.64
C GLN A 25 1.92 4.69 -11.11
N LEU A 26 1.45 5.94 -10.98
CA LEU A 26 2.25 7.12 -11.33
C LEU A 26 3.55 7.18 -10.53
N VAL A 27 3.50 6.88 -9.23
CA VAL A 27 4.69 6.81 -8.37
C VAL A 27 5.63 5.69 -8.85
N ILE A 28 5.11 4.51 -9.18
CA ILE A 28 5.91 3.43 -9.80
C ILE A 28 6.54 3.88 -11.12
N ASP A 29 5.84 4.64 -11.95
CA ASP A 29 6.32 5.03 -13.28
C ASP A 29 7.35 6.17 -13.24
N LEU A 30 7.46 6.92 -12.13
CA LEU A 30 8.41 8.03 -11.94
C LEU A 30 9.91 7.62 -11.90
N ALA A 31 10.22 6.35 -12.19
CA ALA A 31 11.47 5.72 -12.67
C ALA A 31 12.86 6.08 -12.10
N GLU A 32 13.12 7.18 -11.41
CA GLU A 32 14.51 7.60 -11.09
C GLU A 32 14.77 7.93 -9.62
N ARG A 33 13.80 7.68 -8.73
CA ARG A 33 13.94 8.01 -7.31
C ARG A 33 13.56 6.83 -6.40
N SER A 34 14.42 6.54 -5.45
CA SER A 34 14.14 5.60 -4.35
C SER A 34 13.03 6.15 -3.45
N ALA A 35 12.42 5.29 -2.62
CA ALA A 35 11.35 5.71 -1.71
C ALA A 35 11.81 6.87 -0.81
N GLU A 36 13.06 6.83 -0.35
CA GLU A 36 13.68 7.85 0.51
C GLU A 36 13.92 9.18 -0.20
N GLN A 37 14.03 9.16 -1.54
CA GLN A 37 14.19 10.35 -2.37
C GLN A 37 12.85 11.02 -2.71
N ILE A 38 11.73 10.33 -2.51
CA ILE A 38 10.37 10.81 -2.76
C ILE A 38 9.65 11.12 -1.42
N PHE A 39 9.86 10.26 -0.43
CA PHE A 39 9.24 10.30 0.90
C PHE A 39 10.33 10.34 1.97
N SER A 40 10.52 11.50 2.60
CA SER A 40 11.40 11.64 3.76
C SER A 40 10.89 10.76 4.90
N SER A 41 11.80 10.21 5.71
CA SER A 41 11.41 9.55 6.97
C SER A 41 10.64 10.52 7.88
N PRO A 42 9.55 10.09 8.53
CA PRO A 42 9.05 8.71 8.66
C PRO A 42 7.97 8.30 7.63
N ASP A 43 7.72 9.09 6.60
CA ASP A 43 6.62 8.83 5.66
C ASP A 43 6.90 7.66 4.72
N ASN A 44 8.17 7.30 4.51
CA ASN A 44 8.56 6.06 3.85
C ASN A 44 8.09 4.80 4.62
N ILE A 45 8.15 4.81 5.96
CA ILE A 45 7.66 3.70 6.78
C ILE A 45 6.15 3.55 6.62
N LYS A 46 5.41 4.68 6.68
CA LYS A 46 3.96 4.67 6.50
C LYS A 46 3.55 4.19 5.11
N LEU A 47 4.34 4.45 4.08
CA LEU A 47 4.09 3.95 2.73
C LEU A 47 4.13 2.41 2.70
N GLY A 48 5.14 1.78 3.33
CA GLY A 48 5.23 0.33 3.42
C GLY A 48 4.01 -0.31 4.11
N SER A 49 3.61 0.25 5.25
CA SER A 49 2.38 -0.19 5.96
C SER A 49 1.11 0.01 5.13
N CYS A 50 0.99 1.16 4.46
CA CYS A 50 -0.17 1.48 3.60
C CYS A 50 -0.28 0.51 2.40
N LEU A 51 0.83 0.27 1.69
CA LEU A 51 0.86 -0.67 0.57
C LEU A 51 0.53 -2.09 1.03
N THR A 52 1.02 -2.50 2.20
CA THR A 52 0.72 -3.81 2.79
C THR A 52 -0.76 -3.96 3.14
N LEU A 53 -1.36 -2.92 3.73
CA LEU A 53 -2.79 -2.88 4.02
C LEU A 53 -3.64 -3.05 2.76
N PHE A 54 -3.38 -2.23 1.73
CA PHE A 54 -4.15 -2.28 0.49
C PHE A 54 -3.86 -3.52 -0.35
N MET A 55 -2.64 -4.07 -0.28
CA MET A 55 -2.33 -5.37 -0.87
C MET A 55 -3.20 -6.48 -0.26
N THR A 56 -3.42 -6.43 1.06
CA THR A 56 -4.22 -7.43 1.79
C THR A 56 -5.73 -7.21 1.63
N ALA A 57 -6.15 -5.97 1.37
CA ALA A 57 -7.56 -5.60 1.24
C ALA A 57 -8.22 -6.02 -0.08
N THR A 58 -7.49 -6.54 -1.06
CA THR A 58 -8.07 -7.00 -2.33
C THR A 58 -7.26 -8.11 -2.98
N THR A 59 -7.92 -8.95 -3.79
CA THR A 59 -7.25 -9.93 -4.65
C THR A 59 -6.62 -9.27 -5.89
N ASP A 60 -7.19 -8.16 -6.36
CA ASP A 60 -6.64 -7.31 -7.43
C ASP A 60 -5.60 -6.33 -6.85
N ASN A 61 -4.48 -6.88 -6.41
CA ASN A 61 -3.44 -6.16 -5.67
C ASN A 61 -2.12 -5.96 -6.42
N LYS A 62 -2.10 -6.19 -7.74
CA LYS A 62 -0.88 -6.14 -8.55
C LYS A 62 -0.12 -4.81 -8.36
N VAL A 63 -0.81 -3.68 -8.45
CA VAL A 63 -0.19 -2.35 -8.33
C VAL A 63 0.47 -2.12 -6.96
N PHE A 64 -0.10 -2.67 -5.88
CA PHE A 64 0.47 -2.55 -4.54
C PHE A 64 1.68 -3.47 -4.36
N LYS A 65 1.62 -4.68 -4.93
CA LYS A 65 2.77 -5.60 -4.98
C LYS A 65 3.94 -5.02 -5.78
N ASP A 66 3.65 -4.41 -6.92
CA ASP A 66 4.68 -3.78 -7.77
C ASP A 66 5.32 -2.59 -7.03
N ALA A 67 4.53 -1.79 -6.31
CA ALA A 67 5.06 -0.73 -5.45
C ALA A 67 5.93 -1.27 -4.31
N LEU A 68 5.51 -2.35 -3.63
CA LEU A 68 6.34 -3.01 -2.61
C LEU A 68 7.64 -3.54 -3.22
N LEU A 69 7.58 -4.15 -4.41
CA LEU A 69 8.77 -4.64 -5.12
C LEU A 69 9.74 -3.51 -5.43
N LYS A 70 9.23 -2.37 -5.88
CA LYS A 70 10.06 -1.22 -6.26
C LYS A 70 10.69 -0.52 -5.06
N TYR A 71 9.96 -0.39 -3.95
CA TYR A 71 10.35 0.49 -2.84
C TYR A 71 10.78 -0.22 -1.56
N PHE A 72 10.45 -1.51 -1.41
CA PHE A 72 10.64 -2.27 -0.17
C PHE A 72 11.11 -3.71 -0.43
N ASP A 73 11.81 -3.96 -1.55
CA ASP A 73 12.28 -5.30 -1.97
C ASP A 73 11.17 -6.37 -2.04
N GLY A 74 9.92 -5.96 -2.23
CA GLY A 74 8.76 -6.83 -2.24
C GLY A 74 8.32 -7.31 -0.86
N LYS A 75 8.91 -6.75 0.21
CA LYS A 75 8.63 -7.16 1.59
C LYS A 75 7.44 -6.37 2.14
N PRO A 76 6.36 -7.04 2.54
CA PRO A 76 5.29 -6.39 3.28
C PRO A 76 5.77 -5.97 4.68
N ASP A 77 5.06 -5.00 5.26
CA ASP A 77 5.26 -4.57 6.63
C ASP A 77 4.68 -5.62 7.60
N GLU A 78 5.55 -6.33 8.30
CA GLU A 78 5.18 -7.44 9.20
C GLU A 78 4.24 -7.00 10.33
N ILE A 79 4.46 -5.80 10.89
CA ILE A 79 3.59 -5.23 11.94
C ILE A 79 2.17 -5.05 11.41
N THR A 80 2.01 -4.52 10.20
CA THR A 80 0.69 -4.39 9.57
C THR A 80 0.04 -5.76 9.40
N LEU A 81 0.77 -6.79 8.95
CA LEU A 81 0.22 -8.14 8.81
C LEU A 81 -0.26 -8.72 10.14
N ASP A 82 0.52 -8.56 11.21
CA ASP A 82 0.16 -9.04 12.55
C ASP A 82 -1.10 -8.36 13.07
N ILE A 83 -1.23 -7.05 12.87
CA ILE A 83 -2.43 -6.29 13.24
C ILE A 83 -3.64 -6.80 12.46
N LEU A 84 -3.50 -7.02 11.15
CA LEU A 84 -4.61 -7.51 10.32
C LEU A 84 -5.04 -8.94 10.67
N ALA A 85 -4.09 -9.80 11.05
CA ALA A 85 -4.40 -11.14 11.53
C ALA A 85 -5.22 -11.12 12.83
N GLN A 86 -4.90 -10.20 13.75
CA GLN A 86 -5.67 -10.02 14.99
C GLN A 86 -7.07 -9.46 14.75
N GLN A 87 -7.28 -8.67 13.69
CA GLN A 87 -8.58 -8.12 13.32
C GLN A 87 -9.50 -9.11 12.59
N GLN A 88 -8.95 -10.22 12.09
CA GLN A 88 -9.70 -11.29 11.43
C GLN A 88 -10.10 -12.44 12.39
N SER A 89 -9.71 -12.32 13.68
CA SER A 89 -9.96 -13.32 14.73
C SER A 89 -11.27 -13.09 15.49
#